data_AF-C5CIZ0-F1
#
_entry.id   AF-C5CIZ0-F1
#
_cell.length_a   1.000
_cell.length_b   1.000
_cell.length_c   1.000
_cell.angle_alpha   90.00
_cell.angle_beta   90.00
_cell.angle_gamma   90.00
#
_symmetry.space_group_name_H-M   'P 1'
#
loop_
_entity.id
_entity.type
_entity.pdbx_description
1 polymer ?
#
loop_
_entity_poly.entity_id
_entity_poly.type
_entity_poly.pdbx_seq_one_letter_code
_entity_poly.pdbx_strand_id
1 'polypeptide(L)'
;MEQTSMILRIAKIWSVISMGFILVFMVGYGLDPNEPLPTPREWFELGLFPIGVLVGMILSWKHAGAGALISIVCLVSFYFVEYAFKGRFPGGPYFLIVTAPAFFFLAYSTMTHKQS
;
A
#
# COMPACT_ATOMS: atom_id res chain seq x y z
N MET A 1 20.46 15.83 -6.92
CA MET A 1 20.66 14.47 -7.48
C MET A 1 20.88 13.42 -6.39
N GLU A 2 21.77 13.64 -5.42
CA GLU A 2 22.06 12.66 -4.35
C GLU A 2 20.86 12.37 -3.42
N GLN A 3 20.14 13.40 -2.97
CA GLN A 3 18.96 13.21 -2.09
C GLN A 3 17.84 12.42 -2.77
N THR A 4 17.60 12.69 -4.06
CA THR A 4 16.57 12.03 -4.87
C THR A 4 16.87 10.54 -5.03
N SER A 5 18.14 10.16 -5.19
CA SER A 5 18.54 8.75 -5.28
C SER A 5 18.43 8.03 -3.93
N MET A 6 18.71 8.71 -2.82
CA MET A 6 18.52 8.18 -1.47
C MET A 6 17.05 7.89 -1.16
N ILE A 7 16.14 8.82 -1.45
CA ILE A 7 14.70 8.64 -1.27
C ILE A 7 14.20 7.42 -2.04
N LEU A 8 14.60 7.28 -3.31
CA LEU A 8 14.18 6.15 -4.13
C LEU A 8 14.70 4.80 -3.58
N ARG A 9 15.93 4.76 -3.07
CA ARG A 9 16.49 3.55 -2.45
C ARG A 9 15.71 3.14 -1.20
N ILE A 10 15.43 4.10 -0.33
CA ILE A 10 14.62 3.87 0.87
C ILE A 10 13.22 3.36 0.47
N ALA A 11 12.57 4.01 -0.49
CA ALA A 11 11.26 3.62 -0.99
C ALA A 11 11.26 2.17 -1.52
N LYS A 12 12.27 1.79 -2.31
CA LYS A 12 12.38 0.43 -2.85
C LYS A 12 12.59 -0.61 -1.75
N ILE A 13 13.59 -0.42 -0.88
CA ILE A 13 13.91 -1.37 0.19
C ILE A 13 12.69 -1.57 1.10
N TRP A 14 12.09 -0.46 1.55
CA TRP A 14 10.91 -0.51 2.40
C TRP A 14 9.74 -1.15 1.67
N SER A 15 9.49 -0.84 0.39
CA SER A 15 8.42 -1.49 -0.38
C SER A 15 8.58 -3.00 -0.44
N VAL A 16 9.80 -3.53 -0.62
CA VAL A 16 10.03 -4.98 -0.62
C VAL A 16 9.67 -5.59 0.73
N ILE A 17 10.11 -4.96 1.83
CA ILE A 17 9.81 -5.43 3.19
C ILE A 17 8.30 -5.41 3.44
N SER A 18 7.62 -4.32 3.08
CA SER A 18 6.17 -4.18 3.24
C SER A 18 5.39 -5.18 2.41
N MET A 19 5.77 -5.37 1.14
CA MET A 19 5.14 -6.37 0.27
C MET A 19 5.34 -7.78 0.81
N GLY A 20 6.56 -8.13 1.24
CA GLY A 20 6.84 -9.43 1.86
C GLY A 20 6.03 -9.67 3.13
N PHE A 21 5.97 -8.67 4.02
CA PHE A 21 5.15 -8.72 5.23
C PHE A 21 3.68 -8.97 4.91
N ILE A 22 3.09 -8.19 4.00
CA ILE A 22 1.70 -8.35 3.57
C ILE A 22 1.44 -9.74 2.98
N LEU A 23 2.33 -10.23 2.11
CA LEU A 23 2.19 -11.54 1.48
C LEU A 23 2.19 -12.68 2.50
N VAL A 24 3.05 -12.62 3.53
CA VAL A 24 3.06 -13.60 4.62
C VAL A 24 1.71 -13.64 5.32
N PHE A 25 1.10 -12.48 5.62
CA PHE A 25 -0.22 -12.42 6.24
C PHE A 25 -1.33 -12.93 5.32
N MET A 26 -1.32 -12.57 4.03
CA MET A 26 -2.32 -13.03 3.07
C MET A 26 -2.28 -14.56 2.91
N VAL A 27 -1.08 -15.13 2.79
CA VAL A 27 -0.89 -16.58 2.68
C VAL A 27 -1.27 -17.27 3.99
N GLY A 28 -0.85 -16.72 5.14
CA GLY A 28 -1.22 -17.26 6.45
C GLY A 28 -2.72 -17.32 6.66
N TYR A 29 -3.43 -16.23 6.33
CA TYR A 29 -4.89 -16.18 6.42
C TYR A 29 -5.57 -17.14 5.44
N GLY A 30 -5.11 -17.20 4.20
CA GLY A 30 -5.71 -18.05 3.16
C GLY A 30 -5.45 -19.56 3.34
N LEU A 31 -4.47 -19.95 4.16
CA LEU A 31 -4.14 -21.35 4.46
C LEU A 31 -4.77 -21.85 5.77
N ASP A 32 -5.37 -20.97 6.59
CA ASP A 32 -6.02 -21.39 7.83
C ASP A 32 -7.38 -22.04 7.51
N PRO A 33 -7.54 -23.36 7.76
CA PRO A 33 -8.79 -24.06 7.46
C PRO A 33 -9.95 -23.64 8.38
N ASN A 34 -9.68 -22.90 9.46
CA ASN A 34 -10.70 -22.43 10.39
C ASN A 34 -11.27 -21.06 10.01
N GLU A 35 -10.62 -20.34 9.09
CA GLU A 35 -11.09 -19.04 8.63
C GLU A 35 -12.19 -19.21 7.58
N PRO A 36 -13.34 -18.54 7.72
CA PRO A 36 -14.38 -18.56 6.72
C PRO A 36 -13.90 -17.89 5.43
N LEU A 37 -14.47 -18.29 4.29
CA LEU A 37 -14.22 -17.59 3.04
C LEU A 37 -14.67 -16.13 3.15
N PRO A 38 -13.90 -15.16 2.60
CA PRO A 38 -14.30 -13.77 2.66
C PRO A 38 -15.64 -13.55 1.95
N THR A 39 -16.50 -12.76 2.58
CA THR A 39 -17.73 -12.24 2.01
C THR A 39 -17.45 -11.31 0.82
N PRO A 40 -18.42 -11.03 -0.08
CA PRO A 40 -18.22 -10.10 -1.20
C PRO A 40 -17.73 -8.71 -0.75
N ARG A 41 -18.15 -8.29 0.44
CA ARG A 41 -17.70 -7.05 1.06
C ARG A 41 -16.22 -7.13 1.49
N GLU A 42 -15.82 -8.21 2.15
CA GLU A 42 -14.42 -8.40 2.55
C GLU A 42 -13.51 -8.53 1.33
N TRP A 43 -13.97 -9.18 0.25
CA TRP A 43 -13.25 -9.19 -1.03
C TRP A 43 -13.03 -7.78 -1.60
N PHE A 44 -14.03 -6.91 -1.48
CA PHE A 44 -13.89 -5.52 -1.88
C PHE A 44 -12.89 -4.76 -1.00
N GLU A 45 -12.96 -4.93 0.33
CA GLU A 45 -11.99 -4.36 1.29
C GLU A 45 -10.56 -4.87 0.97
N LEU A 46 -10.39 -6.17 0.74
CA LEU A 46 -9.12 -6.81 0.34
C LEU A 46 -8.57 -6.30 -0.99
N GLY A 47 -9.47 -6.00 -1.93
CA GLY A 47 -9.16 -5.39 -3.22
C GLY A 47 -8.56 -4.00 -3.07
N LEU A 48 -9.04 -3.20 -2.11
CA LEU A 48 -8.46 -1.90 -1.77
C LEU A 48 -7.16 -2.07 -1.00
N PHE A 49 -7.21 -2.76 0.14
CA PHE A 49 -6.06 -3.13 0.94
C PHE A 49 -6.17 -4.60 1.36
N PRO A 50 -5.17 -5.45 1.07
CA PRO A 50 -3.83 -5.06 0.61
C PRO A 50 -3.62 -5.01 -0.91
N ILE A 51 -4.50 -5.62 -1.73
CA ILE A 51 -4.18 -5.94 -3.12
C ILE A 51 -3.91 -4.68 -3.96
N GLY A 52 -4.79 -3.68 -3.92
CA GLY A 52 -4.62 -2.43 -4.66
C GLY A 52 -3.36 -1.67 -4.24
N VAL A 53 -3.06 -1.68 -2.94
CA VAL A 53 -1.82 -1.09 -2.40
C VAL A 53 -0.57 -1.78 -2.92
N LEU A 54 -0.55 -3.12 -2.95
CA LEU A 54 0.56 -3.91 -3.51
C LEU A 54 0.76 -3.61 -5.00
N VAL A 55 -0.33 -3.61 -5.79
CA VAL A 55 -0.28 -3.31 -7.23
C VAL A 55 0.29 -1.92 -7.47
N GLY A 56 -0.19 -0.90 -6.76
CA GLY A 56 0.36 0.46 -6.86
C GLY A 56 1.83 0.55 -6.46
N MET A 57 2.26 -0.18 -5.43
CA MET A 57 3.67 -0.22 -5.02
C MET A 57 4.56 -0.87 -6.08
N ILE A 58 4.12 -1.97 -6.69
CA ILE A 58 4.83 -2.62 -7.80
C ILE A 58 4.92 -1.65 -9.00
N LEU A 59 3.82 -0.98 -9.34
CA LEU A 59 3.79 0.00 -10.44
C LEU A 59 4.74 1.18 -10.18
N SER A 60 4.93 1.56 -8.91
CA SER A 60 5.83 2.66 -8.51
C SER A 60 7.29 2.42 -8.89
N TRP A 61 7.69 1.18 -9.18
CA TRP A 61 9.04 0.85 -9.60
C TRP A 61 9.34 1.31 -11.04
N LYS A 62 8.32 1.36 -11.90
CA LYS A 62 8.42 1.91 -13.27
C LYS A 62 7.85 3.31 -13.37
N HIS A 63 6.76 3.58 -12.66
CA HIS A 63 6.03 4.85 -12.68
C HIS A 63 5.79 5.34 -11.24
N ALA A 64 6.83 5.93 -10.64
CA ALA A 64 6.84 6.31 -9.22
C ALA A 64 5.62 7.13 -8.78
N GLY A 65 5.23 8.17 -9.54
CA GLY A 65 4.08 9.00 -9.21
C GLY A 65 2.75 8.27 -9.35
N ALA A 66 2.47 7.68 -10.52
CA ALA A 66 1.20 7.02 -10.79
C ALA A 66 0.96 5.81 -9.87
N GLY A 67 1.97 4.96 -9.68
CA GLY A 67 1.88 3.82 -8.79
C GLY A 67 1.65 4.25 -7.32
N ALA A 68 2.36 5.29 -6.87
CA ALA A 68 2.19 5.81 -5.52
C ALA A 68 0.79 6.36 -5.28
N LEU A 69 0.24 7.11 -6.25
CA LEU A 69 -1.13 7.61 -6.17
C LEU A 69 -2.15 6.48 -6.09
N ILE A 70 -1.98 5.41 -6.88
CA ILE A 70 -2.83 4.23 -6.80
C ILE A 70 -2.80 3.65 -5.39
N SER A 71 -1.62 3.38 -4.82
CA SER A 71 -1.51 2.85 -3.46
C SER A 71 -2.17 3.76 -2.42
N ILE A 72 -1.95 5.07 -2.49
CA ILE A 72 -2.51 6.02 -1.54
C ILE A 72 -4.03 6.09 -1.66
N VAL A 73 -4.58 6.17 -2.88
CA VAL A 73 -6.02 6.20 -3.12
C VAL A 73 -6.67 4.92 -2.63
N CYS A 74 -6.08 3.76 -2.90
CA CYS A 74 -6.55 2.48 -2.38
C CYS A 74 -6.58 2.46 -0.84
N LEU A 75 -5.53 2.93 -0.18
CA LEU A 75 -5.48 3.02 1.28
C LEU A 75 -6.56 3.97 1.84
N VAL A 76 -6.69 5.17 1.27
CA VAL A 76 -7.70 6.15 1.70
C VAL A 76 -9.11 5.57 1.52
N SER A 77 -9.35 4.91 0.39
CA SER A 77 -10.63 4.26 0.10
C SER A 77 -10.91 3.13 1.09
N PHE A 78 -9.90 2.33 1.44
CA PHE A 78 -10.01 1.29 2.47
C PHE A 78 -10.41 1.90 3.82
N TYR A 79 -9.75 2.97 4.27
CA TYR A 79 -10.12 3.66 5.53
C TYR A 79 -11.55 4.21 5.49
N PHE A 80 -11.98 4.77 4.36
CA PHE A 80 -13.33 5.29 4.20
C PHE A 80 -14.38 4.19 4.27
N VAL A 81 -14.15 3.08 3.56
CA VAL A 81 -15.02 1.89 3.54
C VAL A 81 -15.11 1.27 4.94
N GLU A 82 -13.97 1.09 5.61
CA GLU A 82 -13.91 0.58 6.98
C GLU A 82 -14.71 1.45 7.95
N TYR A 83 -14.53 2.78 7.88
CA TYR A 83 -15.26 3.71 8.71
C TYR A 83 -16.77 3.69 8.42
N ALA A 84 -17.16 3.72 7.15
CA ALA A 84 -18.55 3.75 6.72
C ALA A 84 -19.33 2.51 7.18
N PHE A 85 -18.69 1.33 7.18
CA PHE A 85 -19.38 0.09 7.51
C PHE A 85 -19.15 -0.42 8.94
N LYS A 86 -18.00 -0.16 9.56
CA LYS A 86 -17.68 -0.61 10.92
C LYS A 86 -17.85 0.50 11.97
N GLY A 87 -18.08 1.75 11.55
CA GLY A 87 -18.24 2.91 12.43
C GLY A 87 -16.96 3.33 13.17
N ARG A 88 -15.82 2.73 12.84
CA ARG A 88 -14.52 2.97 13.47
C ARG A 88 -13.41 2.86 12.45
N PHE A 89 -12.35 3.62 12.67
CA PHE A 89 -11.14 3.47 11.88
C PHE A 89 -10.41 2.16 12.23
N PRO A 90 -9.67 1.58 11.27
CA PRO A 90 -8.76 0.48 11.55
C PRO A 90 -7.80 0.84 12.68
N GLY A 91 -7.58 -0.11 13.60
CA GLY A 91 -6.73 0.12 14.76
C GLY A 91 -5.25 0.24 14.41
N GLY A 92 -4.57 1.18 15.08
CA GLY A 92 -3.11 1.33 15.02
C GLY A 92 -2.57 1.94 13.71
N PRO A 93 -1.26 2.24 13.67
CA PRO A 93 -0.61 2.89 12.54
C PRO A 93 -0.17 1.93 11.42
N TYR A 94 -0.45 0.63 11.55
CA TYR A 94 0.20 -0.42 10.75
C TYR A 94 -0.05 -0.28 9.25
N PHE A 95 -1.29 0.00 8.83
CA PHE A 95 -1.65 0.19 7.42
C PHE A 95 -0.88 1.35 6.78
N LEU A 96 -0.66 2.43 7.53
CA LEU A 96 0.14 3.57 7.10
C LEU A 96 1.63 3.21 7.02
N ILE A 97 2.17 2.47 8.00
CA ILE A 97 3.58 2.04 8.01
C ILE A 97 3.90 1.14 6.81
N VAL A 98 3.01 0.18 6.49
CA VAL A 98 3.24 -0.72 5.34
C VAL A 98 3.00 -0.03 4.00
N THR A 99 2.21 1.06 3.96
CA THR A 99 1.99 1.87 2.76
C THR A 99 2.94 3.06 2.66
N ALA A 100 3.73 3.33 3.70
CA ALA A 100 4.70 4.42 3.76
C ALA A 100 5.60 4.53 2.51
N PRO A 101 6.11 3.43 1.91
CA PRO A 101 6.90 3.49 0.69
C PRO A 101 6.24 4.27 -0.46
N ALA A 102 4.92 4.19 -0.60
CA ALA A 102 4.18 4.92 -1.63
C ALA A 102 4.35 6.44 -1.49
N PHE A 103 4.34 6.97 -0.26
CA PHE A 103 4.58 8.40 -0.02
C PHE A 103 6.01 8.82 -0.40
N PHE A 104 7.01 7.97 -0.17
CA PHE A 104 8.38 8.21 -0.63
C PHE A 104 8.50 8.16 -2.15
N PHE A 105 7.82 7.22 -2.82
CA PHE A 105 7.75 7.20 -4.30
C PHE A 105 7.08 8.45 -4.87
N LEU A 106 6.01 8.94 -4.23
CA LEU A 106 5.34 10.18 -4.64
C LEU A 106 6.25 11.41 -4.43
N ALA A 107 6.92 11.48 -3.28
CA ALA A 107 7.90 12.55 -3.00
C ALA A 107 9.03 12.56 -4.04
N TYR A 108 9.59 11.38 -4.37
CA TYR A 108 10.57 11.24 -5.44
C TYR A 108 10.04 11.75 -6.78
N SER A 109 8.81 11.38 -7.15
CA SER A 109 8.19 11.79 -8.41
C SER A 109 7.98 13.31 -8.50
N THR A 110 7.57 13.95 -7.41
CA THR A 110 7.37 15.42 -7.40
C THR A 110 8.69 16.19 -7.42
N MET A 111 9.74 15.66 -6.76
CA MET A 111 11.08 16.27 -6.78
C MET A 111 11.76 16.15 -8.15
N THR A 112 11.54 15.05 -8.86
CA THR A 112 12.10 14.85 -10.22
C THR A 112 11.40 15.72 -11.26
N HIS A 113 10.07 15.88 -11.18
CA HIS A 113 9.34 16.79 -12.09
C HIS A 113 9.67 18.27 -11.91
N LYS A 114 10.07 18.71 -10.71
CA LYS A 114 10.48 20.11 -10.47
C LYS A 114 11.87 20.46 -11.02
N GLN A 115 12.65 19.47 -11.48
CA GLN A 115 14.02 19.66 -11.95
C GLN A 115 14.17 19.57 -13.47
N SER A 116 13.08 19.34 -14.22
CA SER A 116 13.02 19.43 -15.68
C SER A 116 12.49 20.79 -16.11
#